data_AF-A0A7Y3H724-F1
#
_entry.id   AF-A0A7Y3H724-F1
#
_cell.length_a   1.000
_cell.length_b   1.000
_cell.length_c   1.000
_cell.angle_alpha   90.00
_cell.angle_beta   90.00
_cell.angle_gamma   90.00
#
_symmetry.space_group_name_H-M   'P 1'
#
loop_
_entity.id
_entity.type
_entity.pdbx_description
1 polymer ?
#
loop_
_entity_poly.entity_id
_entity_poly.type
_entity_poly.pdbx_seq_one_letter_code
_entity_poly.pdbx_strand_id
1 'polypeptide(L)'
;MFRLIIVLIVMLAQQKTHAENQSIDYISQYKDIAISEMHRTGIPASIKMAQALLESGAGKSTLALKANNHFGIKCGNSWNGGTFYREDDDYKNGKLIKSCFRQFNSVSESYIAHSDFLTKQKRYAFLFNYHKDDYKSWAKG
;
A
#
# COMPACT_ATOMS: atom_id res chain seq x y z
N MET A 1 -4.39 40.55 10.73
CA MET A 1 -4.80 39.16 11.02
C MET A 1 -5.64 38.52 9.90
N PHE A 2 -6.74 39.11 9.44
CA PHE A 2 -7.61 38.50 8.40
C PHE A 2 -6.92 38.12 7.07
N ARG A 3 -6.03 38.97 6.53
CA ARG A 3 -5.27 38.65 5.29
C ARG A 3 -4.35 37.43 5.44
N LEU A 4 -3.76 37.22 6.63
CA LEU A 4 -2.88 36.08 6.90
C LEU A 4 -3.68 34.78 6.97
N ILE A 5 -4.90 34.83 7.52
CA ILE A 5 -5.84 33.70 7.59
C ILE A 5 -6.30 33.28 6.20
N ILE A 6 -6.62 34.24 5.31
CA ILE A 6 -7.05 33.94 3.93
C ILE A 6 -5.93 33.25 3.13
N VAL A 7 -4.68 33.73 3.24
CA VAL A 7 -3.54 33.10 2.57
C VAL A 7 -3.32 31.66 3.05
N LEU A 8 -3.44 31.42 4.37
CA LEU A 8 -3.32 30.09 4.95
C LEU A 8 -4.41 29.13 4.43
N ILE A 9 -5.67 29.59 4.35
CA ILE A 9 -6.80 28.81 3.82
C ILE A 9 -6.59 28.45 2.34
N VAL A 10 -6.10 29.39 1.53
CA VAL A 10 -5.82 29.13 0.10
C VAL A 10 -4.70 28.10 -0.07
N MET A 11 -3.62 28.18 0.71
CA MET A 11 -2.54 27.18 0.64
C MET A 11 -3.01 25.78 1.05
N LEU A 12 -3.84 25.66 2.09
CA LEU A 12 -4.43 24.39 2.52
C LEU A 12 -5.35 23.79 1.43
N ALA A 13 -6.13 24.64 0.75
CA ALA A 13 -6.98 24.21 -0.36
C ALA A 13 -6.15 23.69 -1.55
N GLN A 14 -5.05 24.36 -1.90
CA GLN A 14 -4.14 23.94 -2.98
C GLN A 14 -3.41 22.63 -2.66
N GLN A 15 -3.02 22.41 -1.40
CA GLN A 15 -2.42 21.14 -0.99
C GLN A 15 -3.40 19.97 -1.12
N LYS A 16 -4.67 20.20 -0.76
CA LYS A 16 -5.72 19.20 -0.84
C LYS A 16 -6.01 18.78 -2.29
N THR A 17 -6.15 19.73 -3.22
CA THR A 17 -6.41 19.41 -4.64
C THR A 17 -5.25 18.65 -5.30
N HIS A 18 -4.01 18.99 -4.96
CA HIS A 18 -2.85 18.28 -5.49
C HIS A 18 -2.75 16.83 -4.98
N ALA A 19 -3.04 16.58 -3.70
CA ALA A 19 -3.07 15.22 -3.15
C ALA A 19 -4.24 14.38 -3.71
N GLU A 20 -5.39 15.00 -3.95
CA GLU A 20 -6.55 14.37 -4.59
C GLU A 20 -6.26 13.97 -6.03
N ASN A 21 -5.67 14.86 -6.83
CA ASN A 21 -5.25 14.56 -8.20
C ASN A 21 -4.27 13.38 -8.24
N GLN A 22 -3.29 13.34 -7.32
CA GLN A 22 -2.35 12.21 -7.24
C GLN A 22 -3.02 10.88 -6.92
N SER A 23 -3.98 10.91 -6.01
CA SER A 23 -4.75 9.72 -5.64
C SER A 23 -5.53 9.19 -6.84
N ILE A 24 -6.16 10.08 -7.60
CA ILE A 24 -6.91 9.74 -8.82
C ILE A 24 -5.97 9.17 -9.90
N ASP A 25 -4.82 9.79 -10.12
CA ASP A 25 -3.83 9.31 -11.10
C ASP A 25 -3.33 7.91 -10.74
N TYR A 26 -2.99 7.69 -9.47
CA TYR A 26 -2.56 6.39 -8.97
C TYR A 26 -3.65 5.32 -9.14
N ILE A 27 -4.90 5.64 -8.79
CA ILE A 27 -6.04 4.73 -8.99
C ILE A 27 -6.20 4.41 -10.48
N SER A 28 -6.16 5.42 -11.34
CA SER A 28 -6.28 5.25 -12.78
C SER A 28 -5.20 4.31 -13.34
N GLN A 29 -3.97 4.45 -12.85
CA GLN A 29 -2.82 3.66 -13.28
C GLN A 29 -2.91 2.18 -12.86
N TYR A 30 -3.42 1.87 -11.66
CA TYR A 30 -3.32 0.54 -11.07
C TYR A 30 -4.65 -0.19 -10.85
N LYS A 31 -5.81 0.44 -11.12
CA LYS A 31 -7.14 -0.16 -10.88
C LYS A 31 -7.32 -1.50 -11.58
N ASP A 32 -6.80 -1.66 -12.79
CA ASP A 32 -7.01 -2.88 -13.57
C ASP A 32 -6.26 -4.08 -12.94
N ILE A 33 -5.09 -3.82 -12.33
CA ILE A 33 -4.35 -4.83 -11.56
C ILE A 33 -5.16 -5.22 -10.31
N ALA A 34 -5.70 -4.23 -9.57
CA ALA A 34 -6.51 -4.51 -8.39
C ALA A 34 -7.78 -5.31 -8.72
N ILE A 35 -8.44 -5.01 -9.85
CA ILE A 35 -9.61 -5.73 -10.35
C ILE A 35 -9.23 -7.16 -10.77
N SER A 36 -8.15 -7.33 -11.52
CA SER A 36 -7.63 -8.65 -11.90
C SER A 36 -7.35 -9.52 -10.68
N GLU A 37 -6.72 -8.96 -9.66
CA GLU A 37 -6.40 -9.67 -8.41
C GLU A 37 -7.66 -9.99 -7.58
N MET A 38 -8.68 -9.13 -7.62
CA MET A 38 -9.99 -9.43 -7.05
C MET A 38 -10.62 -10.64 -7.72
N HIS A 39 -10.56 -10.75 -9.04
CA HIS A 39 -11.06 -11.94 -9.75
C HIS A 39 -10.25 -13.19 -9.43
N ARG A 40 -8.92 -13.07 -9.31
CA ARG A 40 -8.03 -14.19 -9.02
C ARG A 40 -8.19 -14.73 -7.60
N THR A 41 -8.41 -13.85 -6.62
CA THR A 41 -8.27 -14.21 -5.19
C THR A 41 -9.52 -13.96 -4.35
N GLY A 42 -10.49 -13.22 -4.85
CA GLY A 42 -11.69 -12.81 -4.09
C GLY A 42 -11.46 -11.60 -3.17
N ILE A 43 -10.24 -11.09 -3.04
CA ILE A 43 -9.94 -9.89 -2.26
C ILE A 43 -10.54 -8.67 -2.97
N PRO A 44 -11.37 -7.82 -2.32
CA PRO A 44 -12.02 -6.71 -3.01
C PRO A 44 -10.98 -5.75 -3.62
N ALA A 45 -11.21 -5.36 -4.88
CA ALA A 45 -10.34 -4.41 -5.58
C ALA A 45 -10.21 -3.08 -4.83
N SER A 46 -11.30 -2.63 -4.20
CA SER A 46 -11.33 -1.42 -3.37
C SER A 46 -10.40 -1.50 -2.17
N ILE A 47 -10.34 -2.65 -1.48
CA ILE A 47 -9.45 -2.89 -0.33
C ILE A 47 -8.00 -2.89 -0.78
N LYS A 48 -7.69 -3.65 -1.83
CA LYS A 48 -6.35 -3.71 -2.39
C LYS A 48 -5.88 -2.33 -2.85
N MET A 49 -6.72 -1.57 -3.53
CA MET A 49 -6.40 -0.23 -4.01
C MET A 49 -6.19 0.74 -2.84
N ALA A 50 -7.07 0.73 -1.84
CA ALA A 50 -6.94 1.58 -0.66
C ALA A 50 -5.64 1.32 0.11
N GLN A 51 -5.28 0.04 0.34
CA GLN A 51 -4.01 -0.31 0.98
C GLN A 51 -2.83 0.11 0.13
N ALA A 52 -2.85 -0.18 -1.18
CA ALA A 52 -1.75 0.21 -2.06
C ALA A 52 -1.54 1.74 -2.07
N LEU A 53 -2.63 2.51 -2.08
CA LEU A 53 -2.56 3.97 -2.06
C LEU A 53 -1.99 4.49 -0.73
N LEU A 54 -2.48 3.98 0.40
CA LEU A 54 -2.02 4.38 1.73
C LEU A 54 -0.55 4.03 1.96
N GLU A 55 -0.18 2.76 1.78
CA GLU A 55 1.14 2.22 2.12
C GLU A 55 2.24 2.75 1.18
N SER A 56 1.90 3.01 -0.08
CA SER A 56 2.85 3.57 -1.04
C SER A 56 2.93 5.10 -1.02
N GLY A 57 2.03 5.78 -0.31
CA GLY A 57 1.85 7.23 -0.41
C GLY A 57 1.51 7.64 -1.85
N ALA A 58 0.50 7.01 -2.44
CA ALA A 58 0.12 7.14 -3.85
C ALA A 58 1.31 6.96 -4.81
N GLY A 59 2.14 5.94 -4.55
CA GLY A 59 3.29 5.55 -5.37
C GLY A 59 4.55 6.40 -5.18
N LYS A 60 4.54 7.37 -4.26
CA LYS A 60 5.64 8.33 -4.10
C LYS A 60 6.63 8.00 -2.99
N SER A 61 6.31 7.03 -2.13
CA SER A 61 7.26 6.61 -1.10
C SER A 61 8.55 6.07 -1.73
N THR A 62 9.66 6.25 -1.03
CA THR A 62 10.96 5.73 -1.47
C THR A 62 10.91 4.22 -1.75
N LEU A 63 10.15 3.47 -0.95
CA LEU A 63 10.02 2.02 -1.13
C LEU A 63 9.23 1.67 -2.40
N ALA A 64 8.15 2.39 -2.70
CA ALA A 64 7.42 2.23 -3.96
C ALA A 64 8.30 2.58 -5.16
N LEU A 65 8.97 3.74 -5.15
CA LEU A 65 9.77 4.24 -6.28
C LEU A 65 11.04 3.44 -6.54
N LYS A 66 11.72 2.96 -5.49
CA LYS A 66 13.03 2.30 -5.61
C LYS A 66 12.96 0.78 -5.59
N ALA A 67 11.91 0.21 -5.01
CA ALA A 67 11.77 -1.23 -4.85
C ALA A 67 10.50 -1.80 -5.49
N ASN A 68 9.67 -0.98 -6.15
CA ASN A 68 8.36 -1.36 -6.67
C ASN A 68 7.46 -2.04 -5.61
N ASN A 69 7.67 -1.75 -4.32
CA ASN A 69 6.94 -2.39 -3.23
C ASN A 69 5.91 -1.41 -2.66
N HIS A 70 4.67 -1.58 -3.12
CA HIS A 70 3.56 -0.67 -2.81
C HIS A 70 2.77 -1.04 -1.55
N PHE A 71 3.15 -2.12 -0.87
CA PHE A 71 2.42 -2.68 0.27
C PHE A 71 3.30 -2.90 1.51
N GLY A 72 4.53 -2.35 1.52
CA GLY A 72 5.44 -2.51 2.66
C GLY A 72 5.81 -3.96 2.98
N ILE A 73 5.82 -4.86 1.98
CA ILE A 73 6.02 -6.30 2.26
C ILE A 73 7.47 -6.53 2.69
N LYS A 74 7.66 -6.94 3.95
CA LYS A 74 8.97 -7.34 4.48
C LYS A 74 9.49 -8.62 3.81
N CYS A 75 10.81 -8.80 3.78
CA CYS A 75 11.45 -9.98 3.21
C CYS A 75 10.88 -11.26 3.86
N GLY A 76 10.86 -11.30 5.20
CA GLY A 76 10.59 -12.53 5.94
C GLY A 76 11.65 -13.59 5.66
N ASN A 77 11.46 -14.80 6.20
CA ASN A 77 12.51 -15.82 6.17
C ASN A 77 12.62 -16.58 4.83
N SER A 78 11.56 -16.57 4.01
CA SER A 78 11.48 -17.38 2.78
C SER A 78 11.70 -16.60 1.48
N TRP A 79 11.96 -15.30 1.57
CA TRP A 79 12.17 -14.46 0.39
C TRP A 79 13.60 -14.60 -0.12
N ASN A 80 13.74 -14.89 -1.42
CA ASN A 80 15.02 -15.06 -2.11
C ASN A 80 15.19 -14.13 -3.32
N GLY A 81 14.27 -13.18 -3.52
CA GLY A 81 14.36 -12.16 -4.58
C GLY A 81 15.12 -10.91 -4.13
N GLY A 82 14.96 -9.82 -4.90
CA GLY A 82 15.61 -8.55 -4.58
C GLY A 82 15.22 -8.00 -3.20
N THR A 83 16.11 -7.25 -2.56
CA THR A 83 15.89 -6.70 -1.22
C THR A 83 16.22 -5.23 -1.15
N PHE A 84 15.43 -4.46 -0.40
CA PHE A 84 15.67 -3.05 -0.12
C PHE A 84 15.69 -2.81 1.40
N TYR A 85 16.80 -2.26 1.91
CA TYR A 85 16.99 -2.01 3.34
C TYR A 85 16.85 -0.53 3.67
N ARG A 86 15.99 -0.20 4.63
CA ARG A 86 15.81 1.16 5.16
C ARG A 86 15.49 1.13 6.64
N GLU A 87 15.72 2.24 7.33
CA GLU A 87 15.24 2.40 8.70
C GLU A 87 13.71 2.41 8.70
N ASP A 88 13.12 1.69 9.66
CA ASP A 88 11.68 1.56 9.86
C ASP A 88 11.46 1.22 11.34
N ASP A 89 10.99 0.03 11.70
CA ASP A 89 10.61 -0.33 13.07
C ASP A 89 11.30 -1.60 13.64
N ASP A 90 12.25 -2.20 12.91
CA ASP A 90 12.98 -3.38 13.41
C ASP A 90 14.09 -2.99 14.40
N TYR A 91 14.16 -3.69 15.54
CA TYR A 91 15.18 -3.50 16.57
C TYR A 91 15.96 -4.79 16.84
N LYS A 92 17.25 -4.67 17.16
CA LYS A 92 18.09 -5.76 17.66
C LYS A 92 18.82 -5.30 18.92
N ASN A 93 18.62 -6.02 20.03
CA ASN A 93 19.17 -5.69 21.34
C ASN A 93 18.87 -4.24 21.78
N GLY A 94 17.64 -3.77 21.56
CA GLY A 94 17.20 -2.42 21.90
C GLY A 94 17.71 -1.31 20.95
N LYS A 95 18.49 -1.65 19.92
CA LYS A 95 18.97 -0.70 18.92
C LYS A 95 18.17 -0.82 17.62
N LEU A 96 17.74 0.32 17.07
CA LEU A 96 17.08 0.38 15.77
C LEU A 96 18.04 -0.15 14.69
N ILE A 97 17.53 -1.05 13.85
CA ILE A 97 18.24 -1.59 12.70
C ILE A 97 17.43 -1.35 11.43
N LYS A 98 18.08 -1.45 10.27
CA LYS A 98 17.37 -1.38 9.00
C LYS A 98 16.47 -2.60 8.83
N SER A 99 15.20 -2.35 8.51
CA SER A 99 14.24 -3.38 8.13
C SER A 99 14.48 -3.84 6.68
N CYS A 100 14.26 -5.12 6.42
CA CYS A 100 14.36 -5.70 5.08
C CYS A 100 12.99 -5.71 4.40
N PHE A 101 12.89 -5.04 3.26
CA PHE A 101 11.72 -5.08 2.39
C PHE A 101 12.01 -5.83 1.10
N ARG A 102 10.98 -6.51 0.57
CA ARG A 102 11.05 -7.11 -0.76
C ARG A 102 11.22 -6.01 -1.81
N GLN A 103 12.05 -6.28 -2.80
CA GLN A 103 12.13 -5.50 -4.03
C GLN A 103 11.61 -6.36 -5.18
N PHE A 104 10.69 -5.78 -5.94
CA PHE A 104 10.02 -6.40 -7.06
C PHE A 104 10.53 -5.82 -8.39
N ASN A 105 10.44 -6.59 -9.46
CA ASN A 105 10.79 -6.12 -10.80
C ASN A 105 9.73 -5.16 -11.35
N SER A 106 8.49 -5.27 -10.88
CA SER A 106 7.39 -4.41 -11.28
C SER A 106 6.40 -4.16 -10.14
N VAL A 107 5.60 -3.10 -10.28
CA VAL A 107 4.52 -2.81 -9.33
C VAL A 107 3.50 -3.94 -9.29
N SER A 108 3.19 -4.54 -10.44
CA SER A 108 2.25 -5.67 -10.55
C SER A 108 2.66 -6.87 -9.68
N GLU A 109 3.96 -7.21 -9.66
CA GLU A 109 4.48 -8.27 -8.78
C GLU A 109 4.20 -7.98 -7.30
N SER A 110 4.27 -6.71 -6.86
CA SER A 110 3.92 -6.35 -5.48
C SER A 110 2.42 -6.50 -5.18
N TYR A 111 1.54 -6.21 -6.15
CA TYR A 111 0.10 -6.44 -6.04
C TYR A 111 -0.21 -7.92 -5.90
N ILE A 112 0.42 -8.77 -6.72
CA ILE A 112 0.29 -10.22 -6.66
C ILE A 112 0.81 -10.77 -5.34
N ALA A 113 2.01 -10.33 -4.92
CA ALA A 113 2.62 -10.75 -3.66
C ALA A 113 1.75 -10.41 -2.44
N HIS A 114 1.09 -9.25 -2.44
CA HIS A 114 0.14 -8.88 -1.38
C HIS A 114 -1.08 -9.80 -1.34
N SER A 115 -1.67 -10.13 -2.50
CA SER A 115 -2.81 -11.05 -2.55
C SER A 115 -2.43 -12.45 -2.04
N ASP A 116 -1.26 -12.93 -2.47
CA ASP A 116 -0.69 -14.19 -2.03
C ASP A 116 -0.40 -14.21 -0.53
N PHE A 117 0.05 -13.09 0.03
CA PHE A 117 0.25 -12.96 1.47
C PHE A 117 -1.07 -13.11 2.23
N LEU A 118 -2.12 -12.38 1.85
CA LEU A 118 -3.42 -12.45 2.54
C LEU A 118 -4.08 -13.84 2.42
N THR A 119 -3.98 -14.48 1.25
CA THR A 119 -4.58 -15.81 1.01
C THR A 119 -3.86 -16.94 1.75
N LYS A 120 -2.55 -16.82 1.99
CA LYS A 120 -1.74 -17.88 2.64
C LYS A 120 -1.71 -17.78 4.16
N GLN A 121 -1.96 -16.60 4.72
CA GLN A 121 -1.82 -16.38 6.17
C GLN A 121 -3.11 -16.68 6.92
N LYS A 122 -3.08 -17.70 7.78
CA LYS A 122 -4.23 -18.15 8.58
C LYS A 122 -4.93 -17.02 9.34
N ARG A 123 -4.18 -16.03 9.82
CA ARG A 123 -4.74 -14.88 10.56
C ARG A 123 -5.73 -14.04 9.74
N TYR A 124 -5.66 -14.07 8.41
CA TYR A 124 -6.55 -13.33 7.50
C TYR A 124 -7.63 -14.22 6.87
N ALA A 125 -7.63 -15.53 7.15
CA ALA A 125 -8.57 -16.46 6.53
C ALA A 125 -10.03 -16.09 6.80
N PHE A 126 -10.32 -15.47 7.96
CA PHE A 126 -11.66 -15.04 8.32
C PHE A 126 -12.24 -13.98 7.36
N LEU A 127 -11.39 -13.18 6.71
CA LEU A 127 -11.83 -12.14 5.77
C LEU A 127 -12.54 -12.75 4.56
N PHE A 128 -12.14 -13.94 4.15
CA PHE A 128 -12.72 -14.67 3.02
C PHE A 128 -14.11 -15.25 3.32
N ASN A 129 -14.61 -15.12 4.55
CA ASN A 129 -16.00 -15.43 4.89
C ASN A 129 -16.95 -14.26 4.59
N TYR A 130 -16.42 -13.05 4.36
CA TYR A 130 -17.23 -11.89 3.99
C TYR A 130 -17.48 -11.86 2.48
N HIS A 131 -18.65 -11.38 2.08
CA HIS A 131 -18.93 -11.10 0.68
C HIS A 131 -17.93 -10.06 0.14
N LYS A 132 -17.48 -10.20 -1.10
CA LYS A 132 -16.49 -9.29 -1.72
C LYS A 132 -16.96 -7.82 -1.79
N ASP A 133 -18.26 -7.59 -1.78
CA ASP A 133 -18.82 -6.24 -1.79
C ASP A 133 -18.93 -5.62 -0.37
N ASP A 134 -18.73 -6.42 0.69
CA ASP A 134 -18.66 -5.93 2.07
C ASP A 134 -17.26 -5.42 2.41
N TYR A 135 -16.82 -4.41 1.68
CA TYR A 135 -15.51 -3.77 1.90
C TYR A 135 -15.36 -3.22 3.32
N LYS A 136 -16.45 -2.91 4.04
CA LYS A 136 -16.39 -2.43 5.41
C LYS A 136 -15.93 -3.51 6.39
N SER A 137 -16.43 -4.73 6.25
CA SER A 137 -15.95 -5.86 7.05
C SER A 137 -14.54 -6.28 6.65
N TRP A 138 -14.24 -6.26 5.34
CA TRP A 138 -12.88 -6.52 4.86
C TRP A 138 -11.84 -5.52 5.41
N ALA A 139 -12.19 -4.24 5.55
CA ALA A 139 -11.29 -3.20 6.06
C ALA A 139 -10.96 -3.34 7.56
N LYS A 140 -11.61 -4.25 8.29
CA LYS A 140 -11.36 -4.51 9.72
C LYS A 140 -10.30 -5.59 9.95
N GLY A 141 -9.73 -6.19 8.89
CA GLY A 141 -8.70 -7.22 8.97
C GLY A 141 -7.31 -6.73 8.67
#